data_AF-L5N4R7-F1
#
_entry.id   AF-L5N4R7-F1
#
_cell.length_a   1.000
_cell.length_b   1.000
_cell.length_c   1.000
_cell.angle_alpha   90.00
_cell.angle_beta   90.00
_cell.angle_gamma   90.00
#
_symmetry.space_group_name_H-M   'P 1'
#
loop_
_entity.id
_entity.type
_entity.pdbx_description
1 polymer ?
#
loop_
_entity_poly.entity_id
_entity_poly.type
_entity_poly.pdbx_seq_one_letter_code
_entity_poly.pdbx_strand_id
1 'polypeptide(L)'
;MGKLVFSLLIIWVTFTFTSLRAFFVQWISFYFITFAIGGSMMGVHYFLASEVNVLHGAVVTFRGGYGDPVSWLFVVLGFPVSYFFTKWRLNQVSVHRMKLEDIYDVTVEWQGRQAVCKGLVDSGNQLTDPLSGKIVFLADQHLWGQFFSKEELDRLDVDKVTVTMEDLAEETQAAIRLVPFRAAGSQSGLLLTLVVERIIVHTDAGDLEMKHPLLGVQQKDLTHDRLYHMLIHPHMMVKGKSA
;
A
#
# COMPACT_ATOMS: atom_id res chain seq x y z
N MET A 1 0.41 14.77 -32.76
CA MET A 1 -0.27 13.48 -32.50
C MET A 1 0.71 12.31 -32.34
N GLY A 2 1.64 12.07 -33.27
CA GLY A 2 2.56 10.92 -33.19
C GLY A 2 3.38 10.79 -31.89
N LYS A 3 3.94 11.89 -31.38
CA LYS A 3 4.74 11.89 -30.12
C LYS A 3 3.93 11.41 -28.90
N LEU A 4 2.65 11.78 -28.82
CA LEU A 4 1.78 11.38 -27.72
C LEU A 4 1.52 9.87 -27.75
N VAL A 5 1.16 9.34 -28.91
CA VAL A 5 0.89 7.90 -29.10
C VAL A 5 2.14 7.07 -28.82
N PHE A 6 3.30 7.51 -29.31
CA PHE A 6 4.57 6.83 -29.04
C PHE A 6 4.97 6.85 -27.56
N SER A 7 4.78 7.98 -26.87
CA SER A 7 5.06 8.06 -25.43
C SER A 7 4.18 7.11 -24.60
N LEU A 8 2.92 6.95 -24.99
CA LEU A 8 2.00 6.01 -24.34
C LEU A 8 2.44 4.56 -24.58
N LEU A 9 2.84 4.23 -25.81
CA LEU A 9 3.37 2.91 -26.18
C LEU A 9 4.67 2.56 -25.42
N ILE A 10 5.63 3.49 -25.34
CA ILE A 10 6.89 3.28 -24.63
C ILE A 10 6.62 2.94 -23.17
N ILE A 11 5.73 3.70 -22.51
CA ILE A 11 5.43 3.49 -21.10
C ILE A 11 4.69 2.19 -20.88
N TRP A 12 3.75 1.86 -21.76
CA TRP A 12 3.00 0.61 -21.67
C TRP A 12 3.91 -0.62 -21.83
N VAL A 13 4.92 -0.57 -22.70
CA VAL A 13 5.88 -1.67 -22.87
C VAL A 13 6.90 -1.73 -21.74
N THR A 14 7.32 -0.58 -21.21
CA THR A 14 8.42 -0.50 -20.23
C THR A 14 7.96 -0.72 -18.79
N PHE A 15 6.73 -0.33 -18.45
CA PHE A 15 6.23 -0.36 -17.08
C PHE A 15 4.97 -1.20 -16.95
N THR A 16 4.91 -2.02 -15.90
CA THR A 16 3.73 -2.83 -15.59
C THR A 16 2.54 -1.93 -15.25
N PHE A 17 1.41 -2.16 -15.93
CA PHE A 17 0.17 -1.44 -15.67
C PHE A 17 -0.47 -1.91 -14.37
N THR A 18 -0.53 -1.04 -13.36
CA THR A 18 -1.17 -1.33 -12.06
C THR A 18 -2.49 -0.58 -11.89
N SER A 19 -2.56 0.69 -12.31
CA SER A 19 -3.78 1.50 -12.29
C SER A 19 -3.68 2.67 -13.28
N LEU A 20 -4.83 3.20 -13.73
CA LEU A 20 -4.89 4.38 -14.60
C LEU A 20 -4.18 5.60 -14.00
N ARG A 21 -4.29 5.78 -12.67
CA ARG A 21 -3.61 6.87 -11.96
C ARG A 21 -2.08 6.72 -12.02
N ALA A 22 -1.57 5.51 -11.76
CA ALA A 22 -0.14 5.23 -11.83
C ALA A 22 0.41 5.45 -13.25
N PHE A 23 -0.33 5.00 -14.26
CA PHE A 23 0.04 5.17 -15.66
C PHE A 23 0.12 6.65 -16.08
N PHE A 24 -0.83 7.47 -15.65
CA PHE A 24 -0.81 8.91 -15.93
C PHE A 24 0.37 9.63 -15.24
N VAL A 25 0.72 9.23 -14.01
CA VAL A 25 1.89 9.76 -13.29
C VAL A 25 3.19 9.38 -14.00
N GLN A 26 3.32 8.13 -14.46
CA GLN A 26 4.46 7.68 -15.26
C GLN A 26 4.58 8.48 -16.56
N TRP A 27 3.45 8.76 -17.21
CA TRP A 27 3.39 9.57 -18.43
C TRP A 27 3.88 10.99 -18.25
N ILE A 28 3.40 11.69 -17.21
CA ILE A 28 3.91 13.04 -16.88
C ILE A 28 5.40 13.00 -16.51
N SER A 29 5.83 11.99 -15.74
CA SER A 29 7.22 11.85 -15.30
C SER A 29 8.18 11.64 -16.47
N PHE A 30 7.78 10.86 -17.47
CA PHE A 30 8.54 10.64 -18.70
C PHE A 30 8.81 11.95 -19.46
N TYR A 31 7.77 12.79 -19.63
CA TYR A 31 7.94 14.09 -20.27
C TYR A 31 8.77 15.05 -19.43
N PHE A 32 8.62 15.03 -18.11
CA PHE A 32 9.42 15.83 -17.21
C PHE A 32 10.91 15.50 -17.30
N ILE A 33 11.27 14.20 -17.31
CA ILE A 33 12.67 13.76 -17.46
C ILE A 33 13.23 14.16 -18.83
N THR A 34 12.46 13.95 -19.90
CA THR A 34 12.86 14.33 -21.26
C THR A 34 13.10 15.83 -21.37
N PHE A 35 12.22 16.64 -20.76
CA PHE A 35 12.36 18.08 -20.68
C PHE A 35 13.56 18.51 -19.83
N ALA A 36 13.77 17.88 -18.68
CA ALA A 36 14.91 18.18 -17.81
C ALA A 36 16.24 17.88 -18.50
N ILE A 37 16.36 16.74 -19.16
CA ILE A 37 17.56 16.35 -19.92
C ILE A 37 17.77 17.31 -21.10
N GLY A 38 16.72 17.57 -21.89
CA GLY A 38 16.81 18.48 -23.04
C GLY A 38 17.15 19.91 -22.63
N GLY A 39 16.53 20.41 -21.56
CA GLY A 39 16.79 21.73 -20.98
C GLY A 39 18.20 21.84 -20.40
N SER A 40 18.67 20.80 -19.70
CA SER A 40 20.05 20.74 -19.18
C SER A 40 21.07 20.72 -20.31
N MET A 41 20.84 19.90 -21.35
CA MET A 41 21.71 19.83 -22.52
C MET A 41 21.76 21.16 -23.26
N MET A 42 20.62 21.84 -23.42
CA MET A 42 20.56 23.17 -24.03
C MET A 42 21.26 24.23 -23.18
N GLY A 43 21.08 24.18 -21.85
CA GLY A 43 21.77 25.05 -20.90
C GLY A 43 23.28 24.88 -20.95
N VAL A 44 23.77 23.64 -20.94
CA VAL A 44 25.19 23.32 -21.10
C VAL A 44 25.70 23.78 -22.46
N HIS A 45 24.96 23.54 -23.54
CA HIS A 45 25.33 23.96 -24.89
C HIS A 45 25.49 25.49 -24.98
N TYR A 46 24.54 26.27 -24.49
CA TYR A 46 24.65 27.74 -24.51
C TYR A 46 25.71 28.29 -23.57
N PHE A 47 25.93 27.64 -22.43
CA PHE A 47 27.01 28.01 -21.52
C PHE A 47 28.39 27.79 -22.15
N LEU A 48 28.56 26.72 -22.95
CA LEU A 48 29.81 26.39 -23.63
C LEU A 48 29.97 27.10 -24.98
N ALA A 49 28.87 27.43 -25.66
CA ALA A 49 28.85 28.07 -26.99
C ALA A 49 28.87 29.61 -26.93
N SER A 50 29.17 30.22 -25.78
CA SER A 50 29.41 31.65 -25.70
C SER A 50 30.69 32.01 -26.48
N GLU A 51 30.53 32.40 -27.74
CA GLU A 51 31.62 32.91 -28.56
C GLU A 51 32.22 34.17 -27.93
N VAL A 52 33.51 34.11 -27.56
CA VAL A 52 34.28 35.30 -27.20
C VAL A 52 34.69 35.99 -28.50
N ASN A 53 33.81 36.81 -29.07
CA ASN A 53 34.17 37.66 -30.21
C ASN A 53 35.05 38.81 -29.73
N VAL A 54 36.37 38.69 -29.93
CA VAL A 54 37.36 39.74 -29.65
C VAL A 54 37.42 40.67 -30.87
N LEU A 55 36.68 41.77 -30.83
CA LEU A 55 36.83 42.84 -31.81
C LEU A 55 37.48 44.05 -31.12
N HIS A 56 38.66 44.46 -31.62
CA HIS A 56 39.40 45.66 -31.20
C HIS A 56 39.90 45.71 -29.74
N GLY A 57 40.43 44.61 -29.21
CA GLY A 57 41.20 44.64 -27.95
C GLY A 57 40.42 45.00 -26.68
N ALA A 58 39.12 45.26 -26.80
CA ALA A 58 38.20 45.33 -25.69
C ALA A 58 37.40 44.02 -25.66
N VAL A 59 37.48 43.31 -24.54
CA VAL A 59 36.56 42.22 -24.23
C VAL A 59 35.21 42.86 -23.94
N VAL A 60 34.44 43.16 -24.99
CA VAL A 60 33.05 43.57 -24.85
C VAL A 60 32.23 42.31 -24.69
N THR A 61 32.19 41.76 -23.47
CA THR A 61 31.13 40.84 -23.08
C THR A 61 29.81 41.63 -23.12
N PHE A 62 29.12 41.60 -24.27
CA PHE A 62 27.70 41.93 -24.25
C PHE A 62 27.03 40.93 -23.31
N ARG A 63 26.46 41.46 -22.21
CA ARG A 63 25.73 40.79 -21.11
C ARG A 63 26.57 40.49 -19.86
N GLY A 64 26.69 41.51 -19.02
CA GLY A 64 27.16 41.38 -17.64
C GLY A 64 26.26 40.48 -16.79
N GLY A 65 26.80 39.36 -16.33
CA GLY A 65 26.95 39.11 -14.90
C GLY A 65 25.85 38.37 -14.12
N TYR A 66 24.60 38.26 -14.59
CA TYR A 66 23.54 37.66 -13.77
C TYR A 66 22.65 36.61 -14.45
N GLY A 67 22.93 36.23 -15.70
CA GLY A 67 22.12 35.27 -16.46
C GLY A 67 21.00 35.93 -17.28
N ASP A 68 20.55 35.25 -18.34
CA ASP A 68 19.52 35.75 -19.26
C ASP A 68 18.12 35.73 -18.60
N PRO A 69 17.21 36.68 -18.89
CA PRO A 69 15.85 36.67 -18.34
C PRO A 69 15.09 35.37 -18.57
N VAL A 70 15.38 34.66 -19.67
CA VAL A 70 14.79 33.34 -19.95
C VAL A 70 15.30 32.29 -18.95
N SER A 71 16.56 32.35 -18.54
CA SER A 71 17.14 31.46 -17.51
C SER A 71 16.51 31.70 -16.13
N TRP A 72 16.28 32.97 -15.75
CA TRP A 72 15.60 33.30 -14.49
C TRP A 72 14.15 32.83 -14.47
N LEU A 73 13.44 32.90 -15.60
CA LEU A 73 12.09 32.36 -15.72
C LEU A 73 12.05 30.84 -15.47
N PHE A 74 13.05 30.11 -15.97
CA PHE A 74 13.21 28.69 -15.71
C PHE A 74 13.48 28.37 -14.23
N VAL A 75 14.27 29.20 -13.53
CA VAL A 75 14.52 29.02 -12.10
C VAL A 75 13.26 29.33 -11.28
N VAL A 76 12.59 30.44 -11.57
CA VAL A 76 11.39 30.89 -10.85
C VAL A 76 10.21 29.95 -11.04
N LEU A 77 10.07 29.28 -12.19
CA LEU A 77 9.01 28.30 -12.42
C LEU A 77 9.45 26.87 -12.08
N GLY A 78 10.66 26.48 -12.47
CA GLY A 78 11.18 25.13 -12.29
C GLY A 78 11.42 24.77 -10.83
N PHE A 79 11.91 25.71 -10.01
CA PHE A 79 12.18 25.44 -8.60
C PHE A 79 10.90 25.20 -7.79
N PRO A 80 9.83 26.03 -7.88
CA PRO A 80 8.56 25.72 -7.23
C PRO A 80 7.95 24.42 -7.73
N VAL A 81 7.94 24.18 -9.04
CA VAL A 81 7.39 22.93 -9.60
C VAL A 81 8.15 21.72 -9.08
N SER A 82 9.48 21.74 -9.09
CA SER A 82 10.32 20.67 -8.53
C SER A 82 10.11 20.50 -7.03
N TYR A 83 10.04 21.60 -6.27
CA TYR A 83 9.80 21.57 -4.83
C TYR A 83 8.43 20.98 -4.49
N PHE A 84 7.35 21.45 -5.15
CA PHE A 84 6.01 20.92 -4.96
C PHE A 84 5.90 19.45 -5.40
N PHE A 85 6.51 19.09 -6.53
CA PHE A 85 6.54 17.70 -7.01
C PHE A 85 7.29 16.77 -6.05
N THR A 86 8.48 17.17 -5.60
CA THR A 86 9.28 16.42 -4.62
C THR A 86 8.55 16.30 -3.30
N LYS A 87 7.96 17.39 -2.79
CA LYS A 87 7.18 17.36 -1.55
C LYS A 87 5.97 16.44 -1.66
N TRP A 88 5.23 16.50 -2.78
CA TRP A 88 4.10 15.62 -3.04
C TRP A 88 4.50 14.15 -3.15
N ARG A 89 5.62 13.86 -3.84
CA ARG A 89 6.17 12.50 -3.98
C ARG A 89 6.66 11.95 -2.66
N LEU A 90 7.36 12.75 -1.85
CA LEU A 90 7.82 12.37 -0.52
C LEU A 90 6.63 12.13 0.42
N ASN A 91 5.57 12.94 0.36
CA ASN A 91 4.37 12.70 1.16
C ASN A 91 3.71 11.35 0.83
N GLN A 92 3.69 10.95 -0.45
CA GLN A 92 3.19 9.63 -0.85
C GLN A 92 4.07 8.48 -0.33
N VAL A 93 5.39 8.69 -0.25
CA VAL A 93 6.32 7.70 0.33
C VAL A 93 6.17 7.65 1.87
N SER A 94 5.94 8.78 2.52
CA SER A 94 5.73 8.85 3.98
C SER A 94 4.44 8.16 4.43
N VAL A 95 3.35 8.27 3.66
CA VAL A 95 2.10 7.52 3.95
C VAL A 95 2.32 6.00 3.86
N HIS A 96 3.28 5.56 3.05
CA HIS A 96 3.68 4.16 2.96
C HIS A 96 4.59 3.73 4.13
N ARG A 97 5.46 4.63 4.63
CA ARG A 97 6.28 4.39 5.84
C ARG A 97 5.46 4.32 7.12
N MET A 98 4.49 5.22 7.30
CA MET A 98 3.62 5.23 8.49
C MET A 98 2.80 3.93 8.63
N LYS A 99 2.52 3.22 7.53
CA LYS A 99 1.83 1.91 7.57
C LYS A 99 2.78 0.75 7.86
N LEU A 100 4.09 0.87 7.63
CA LEU A 100 5.06 -0.22 7.80
C LEU A 100 5.55 -0.35 9.25
N GLU A 101 5.53 0.74 10.03
CA GLU A 101 5.96 0.76 11.44
C GLU A 101 5.04 -0.06 12.36
N ASP A 102 3.86 -0.44 11.89
CA ASP A 102 2.86 -1.23 12.61
C ASP A 102 2.61 -2.61 11.98
N ILE A 103 3.49 -3.07 11.07
CA ILE A 103 3.39 -4.42 10.49
C ILE A 103 4.30 -5.39 11.24
N TYR A 104 3.72 -6.47 11.72
CA TYR A 104 4.39 -7.52 12.47
C TYR A 104 4.24 -8.86 11.75
N ASP A 105 5.20 -9.76 11.96
CA ASP A 105 5.01 -11.15 11.57
C ASP A 105 4.05 -11.82 12.57
N VAL A 106 3.09 -12.58 12.03
CA VAL A 106 2.01 -13.19 12.80
C VAL A 106 1.90 -14.66 12.45
N THR A 107 1.83 -15.49 13.49
CA THR A 107 1.54 -16.92 13.38
C THR A 107 0.15 -17.20 13.92
N VAL A 108 -0.68 -17.87 13.13
CA VAL A 108 -2.01 -18.34 13.51
C VAL A 108 -1.98 -19.85 13.63
N GLU A 109 -2.54 -20.37 14.72
CA GLU A 109 -2.72 -21.80 14.91
C GLU A 109 -4.19 -22.18 14.93
N TRP A 110 -4.51 -23.20 14.14
CA TRP A 110 -5.86 -23.73 14.04
C TRP A 110 -5.83 -25.18 13.57
N GLN A 111 -6.55 -26.05 14.28
CA GLN A 111 -6.61 -27.50 14.01
C GLN A 111 -5.23 -28.16 13.96
N GLY A 112 -4.33 -27.76 14.86
CA GLY A 112 -2.94 -28.24 14.89
C GLY A 112 -2.07 -27.83 13.69
N ARG A 113 -2.56 -26.96 12.80
CA ARG A 113 -1.82 -26.38 11.68
C ARG A 113 -1.41 -24.95 12.00
N GLN A 114 -0.31 -24.52 11.39
CA GLN A 114 0.20 -23.14 11.49
C GLN A 114 0.11 -22.44 10.13
N ALA A 115 -0.36 -21.19 10.16
CA ALA A 115 -0.26 -20.26 9.04
C ALA A 115 0.53 -19.03 9.47
N VAL A 116 1.39 -18.54 8.58
CA VAL A 116 2.24 -17.37 8.85
C VAL A 116 1.86 -16.26 7.87
N CYS A 117 1.80 -15.03 8.37
CA CYS A 117 1.55 -13.87 7.53
C CYS A 117 2.11 -12.59 8.15
N LYS A 118 2.01 -11.48 7.41
CA LYS A 118 2.21 -10.14 7.96
C LYS A 118 0.88 -9.55 8.41
N GLY A 119 0.82 -9.03 9.62
CA GLY A 119 -0.36 -8.38 10.19
C GLY A 119 -0.09 -6.90 10.48
N LEU A 120 -1.04 -6.03 10.12
CA LEU A 120 -0.99 -4.60 10.41
C LEU A 120 -1.79 -4.31 11.69
N VAL A 121 -1.21 -3.62 12.67
CA VAL A 121 -1.97 -3.07 13.80
C VAL A 121 -2.85 -1.95 13.30
N ASP A 122 -4.16 -2.19 13.30
CA ASP A 122 -5.15 -1.22 12.85
C ASP A 122 -5.75 -0.50 14.05
N SER A 123 -5.25 0.70 14.35
CA SER A 123 -5.79 1.54 15.42
C SER A 123 -7.28 1.88 15.25
N GLY A 124 -7.80 1.79 14.02
CA GLY A 124 -9.21 2.00 13.71
C GLY A 124 -10.09 0.77 13.94
N ASN A 125 -9.49 -0.42 14.06
CA ASN A 125 -10.23 -1.66 14.27
C ASN A 125 -10.66 -1.78 15.74
N GLN A 126 -11.92 -1.46 16.01
CA GLN A 126 -12.56 -1.64 17.33
C GLN A 126 -13.52 -2.84 17.33
N LEU A 127 -13.33 -3.79 16.42
CA LEU A 127 -14.26 -4.88 16.25
C LEU A 127 -14.18 -5.88 17.40
N THR A 128 -15.28 -5.95 18.13
CA THR A 128 -15.51 -6.91 19.21
C THR A 128 -16.85 -7.59 18.99
N ASP A 129 -16.93 -8.87 19.31
CA ASP A 129 -18.22 -9.56 19.36
C ASP A 129 -19.09 -8.95 20.47
N PRO A 130 -20.25 -8.33 20.17
CA PRO A 130 -21.09 -7.69 21.16
C PRO A 130 -21.70 -8.67 22.16
N LEU A 131 -21.77 -9.97 21.83
CA LEU A 131 -22.36 -10.99 22.71
C LEU A 131 -21.32 -11.54 23.70
N SER A 132 -20.13 -11.91 23.22
CA SER A 132 -19.09 -12.50 24.07
C SER A 132 -18.03 -11.51 24.57
N GLY A 133 -17.97 -10.30 24.01
CA GLY A 133 -16.91 -9.32 24.27
C GLY A 133 -15.54 -9.72 23.71
N LYS A 134 -15.44 -10.82 22.96
CA LYS A 134 -14.18 -11.27 22.36
C LYS A 134 -13.73 -10.32 21.26
N ILE A 135 -12.43 -10.05 21.21
CA ILE A 135 -11.84 -9.25 20.15
C ILE A 135 -11.82 -10.03 18.84
N VAL A 136 -11.99 -9.31 17.73
CA VAL A 136 -12.04 -9.89 16.39
C VAL A 136 -10.88 -9.36 15.56
N PHE A 137 -10.07 -10.28 15.09
CA PHE A 137 -9.05 -10.04 14.07
C PHE A 137 -9.67 -10.22 12.69
N LEU A 138 -9.09 -9.65 11.64
CA LEU A 138 -9.55 -9.86 10.26
C LEU A 138 -8.40 -10.42 9.43
N ALA A 139 -8.64 -11.48 8.67
CA ALA A 139 -7.66 -12.01 7.75
C ALA A 139 -8.25 -12.20 6.35
N ASP A 140 -7.42 -11.96 5.34
CA ASP A 140 -7.79 -12.14 3.94
C ASP A 140 -7.63 -13.59 3.48
N GLN A 141 -8.03 -13.81 2.23
CA GLN A 141 -7.95 -15.10 1.54
C GLN A 141 -6.53 -15.70 1.49
N HIS A 142 -5.47 -14.90 1.59
CA HIS A 142 -4.11 -15.41 1.51
C HIS A 142 -3.73 -16.17 2.78
N LEU A 143 -4.10 -15.67 3.96
CA LEU A 143 -3.90 -16.40 5.21
C LEU A 143 -4.82 -17.63 5.26
N TRP A 144 -6.10 -17.45 4.93
CA TRP A 144 -7.07 -18.56 4.99
C TRP A 144 -6.77 -19.67 3.99
N GLY A 145 -6.21 -19.35 2.83
CA GLY A 145 -5.76 -20.33 1.83
C GLY A 145 -4.62 -21.24 2.30
N GLN A 146 -3.98 -20.95 3.45
CA GLN A 146 -3.01 -21.85 4.07
C GLN A 146 -3.69 -22.96 4.89
N PHE A 147 -4.93 -22.74 5.33
CA PHE A 147 -5.73 -23.72 6.07
C PHE A 147 -6.69 -24.47 5.15
N PHE A 148 -7.31 -23.77 4.20
CA PHE A 148 -8.38 -24.26 3.36
C PHE A 148 -7.99 -24.31 1.88
N SER A 149 -8.59 -25.23 1.14
CA SER A 149 -8.63 -25.16 -0.32
C SER A 149 -9.47 -23.97 -0.79
N LYS A 150 -9.28 -23.55 -2.06
CA LYS A 150 -10.08 -22.46 -2.63
C LYS A 150 -11.58 -22.73 -2.61
N GLU A 151 -11.98 -23.98 -2.85
CA GLU A 151 -13.38 -24.39 -2.86
C GLU A 151 -14.03 -24.29 -1.48
N GLU A 152 -13.30 -24.63 -0.42
CA GLU A 152 -13.76 -24.47 0.96
C GLU A 152 -13.83 -23.00 1.36
N LEU A 153 -12.84 -22.20 0.98
CA LEU A 153 -12.82 -20.78 1.28
C LEU A 153 -13.98 -20.02 0.62
N ASP A 154 -14.34 -20.37 -0.62
CA ASP A 154 -15.48 -19.81 -1.34
C ASP A 154 -16.83 -20.11 -0.67
N ARG A 155 -16.89 -21.15 0.19
CA ARG A 155 -18.05 -21.52 1.01
C ARG A 155 -18.08 -20.79 2.34
N LEU A 156 -16.95 -20.29 2.83
CA LEU A 156 -16.82 -19.48 4.04
C LEU A 156 -17.20 -18.02 3.78
N ASP A 157 -18.38 -17.82 3.20
CA ASP A 157 -18.99 -16.52 2.96
C ASP A 157 -20.30 -16.43 3.73
N VAL A 158 -20.59 -15.30 4.37
CA VAL A 158 -21.79 -15.11 5.20
C VAL A 158 -23.07 -15.45 4.44
N ASP A 159 -23.11 -15.11 3.14
CA ASP A 159 -24.30 -15.33 2.32
C ASP A 159 -24.48 -16.80 1.90
N LYS A 160 -23.42 -17.62 1.97
CA LYS A 160 -23.42 -19.02 1.54
C LYS A 160 -23.36 -20.00 2.70
N VAL A 161 -22.68 -19.64 3.78
CA VAL A 161 -22.37 -20.52 4.92
C VAL A 161 -23.62 -21.09 5.58
N THR A 162 -24.73 -20.34 5.57
CA THR A 162 -26.03 -20.80 6.09
C THR A 162 -26.59 -22.01 5.31
N VAL A 163 -26.19 -22.15 4.04
CA VAL A 163 -26.61 -23.24 3.14
C VAL A 163 -25.53 -24.31 3.03
N THR A 164 -24.26 -23.93 3.07
CA THR A 164 -23.11 -24.84 2.87
C THR A 164 -22.50 -25.37 4.16
N MET A 165 -23.08 -25.06 5.32
CA MET A 165 -22.53 -25.48 6.63
C MET A 165 -22.39 -26.99 6.74
N GLU A 166 -23.39 -27.74 6.25
CA GLU A 166 -23.43 -29.21 6.32
C GLU A 166 -22.30 -29.89 5.54
N ASP A 167 -21.74 -29.19 4.53
CA ASP A 167 -20.66 -29.70 3.68
C ASP A 167 -19.25 -29.39 4.25
N LEU A 168 -19.16 -28.63 5.34
CA LEU A 168 -17.89 -28.33 6.01
C LEU A 168 -17.54 -29.44 7.00
N ALA A 169 -16.24 -29.63 7.29
CA ALA A 169 -15.82 -30.53 8.37
C ALA A 169 -16.42 -30.13 9.72
N GLU A 170 -16.76 -31.09 10.58
CA GLU A 170 -17.42 -30.84 11.88
C GLU A 170 -16.62 -29.88 12.75
N GLU A 171 -15.28 -29.97 12.72
CA GLU A 171 -14.39 -29.10 13.48
C GLU A 171 -14.47 -27.64 13.00
N THR A 172 -14.63 -27.44 11.69
CA THR A 172 -14.81 -26.10 11.10
C THR A 172 -16.18 -25.56 11.47
N GLN A 173 -17.24 -26.36 11.36
CA GLN A 173 -18.59 -25.97 11.76
C GLN A 173 -18.64 -25.52 13.22
N ALA A 174 -18.00 -26.27 14.12
CA ALA A 174 -17.96 -25.96 15.55
C ALA A 174 -17.20 -24.66 15.87
N ALA A 175 -16.25 -24.26 15.02
CA ALA A 175 -15.46 -23.03 15.16
C ALA A 175 -16.17 -21.78 14.62
N ILE A 176 -17.17 -21.94 13.75
CA ILE A 176 -17.88 -20.82 13.11
C ILE A 176 -18.64 -19.97 14.14
N ARG A 177 -18.43 -18.66 14.10
CA ARG A 177 -19.18 -17.66 14.85
C ARG A 177 -19.55 -16.50 13.92
N LEU A 178 -20.81 -16.08 13.97
CA LEU A 178 -21.28 -14.91 13.24
C LEU A 178 -21.26 -13.71 14.17
N VAL A 179 -20.49 -12.68 13.80
CA VAL A 179 -20.37 -11.45 14.59
C VAL A 179 -21.14 -10.33 13.89
N PRO A 180 -22.06 -9.63 14.59
CA PRO A 180 -22.69 -8.42 14.06
C PRO A 180 -21.66 -7.38 13.65
N PHE A 181 -21.62 -7.04 12.36
CA PHE A 181 -20.61 -6.15 11.79
C PHE A 181 -21.21 -5.24 10.72
N ARG A 182 -21.14 -3.94 10.96
CA ARG A 182 -21.57 -2.91 10.01
C ARG A 182 -20.36 -2.31 9.31
N ALA A 183 -19.81 -3.03 8.33
CA ALA A 183 -18.94 -2.40 7.34
C ALA A 183 -19.75 -1.63 6.31
N ALA A 184 -19.20 -0.51 5.84
CA ALA A 184 -19.70 0.18 4.65
C ALA A 184 -19.56 -0.76 3.44
N GLY A 185 -20.66 -1.44 3.06
CA GLY A 185 -20.71 -2.35 1.92
C GLY A 185 -21.10 -3.80 2.23
N SER A 186 -21.24 -4.21 3.50
CA SER A 186 -21.81 -5.53 3.84
C SER A 186 -23.34 -5.49 3.70
N GLN A 187 -23.91 -6.37 2.87
CA GLN A 187 -25.36 -6.45 2.67
C GLN A 187 -26.07 -7.14 3.84
N SER A 188 -25.41 -8.08 4.51
CA SER A 188 -25.98 -8.92 5.57
C SER A 188 -25.75 -8.36 6.98
N GLY A 189 -24.85 -7.39 7.16
CA GLY A 189 -24.55 -6.80 8.47
C GLY A 189 -23.91 -7.76 9.46
N LEU A 190 -23.37 -8.88 8.98
CA LEU A 190 -22.69 -9.91 9.75
C LEU A 190 -21.28 -10.14 9.17
N LEU A 191 -20.39 -10.62 10.02
CA LEU A 191 -19.06 -11.10 9.68
C LEU A 191 -18.94 -12.57 10.09
N LEU A 192 -18.56 -13.42 9.14
CA LEU A 192 -18.16 -14.79 9.44
C LEU A 192 -16.80 -14.79 10.10
N THR A 193 -16.70 -15.44 11.26
CA THR A 193 -15.45 -15.61 11.99
C THR A 193 -15.27 -17.07 12.37
N LEU A 194 -14.01 -17.49 12.54
CA LEU A 194 -13.65 -18.77 13.12
C LEU A 194 -12.93 -18.54 14.44
N VAL A 195 -13.25 -19.34 15.45
CA VAL A 195 -12.46 -19.41 16.68
C VAL A 195 -11.19 -20.20 16.38
N VAL A 196 -10.05 -19.53 16.40
CA VAL A 196 -8.74 -20.18 16.21
C VAL A 196 -8.15 -20.62 17.55
N GLU A 197 -7.11 -21.45 17.56
CA GLU A 197 -6.51 -21.92 18.82
C GLU A 197 -5.69 -20.80 19.46
N ARG A 198 -4.83 -20.16 18.67
CA ARG A 198 -4.08 -18.97 19.09
C ARG A 198 -3.59 -18.12 17.92
N ILE A 199 -3.31 -16.86 18.24
CA ILE A 199 -2.62 -15.90 17.37
C ILE A 199 -1.39 -15.40 18.14
N ILE A 200 -0.23 -15.46 17.49
CA ILE A 200 1.05 -15.02 18.04
C ILE A 200 1.55 -13.87 17.16
N VAL A 201 1.79 -12.70 17.77
CA VAL A 201 2.37 -11.54 17.11
C VAL A 201 3.83 -11.42 17.53
N HIS A 202 4.73 -11.53 16.57
CA HIS A 202 6.17 -11.47 16.82
C HIS A 202 6.62 -10.01 16.86
N THR A 203 7.15 -9.58 18.00
CA THR A 203 7.66 -8.21 18.20
C THR A 203 9.10 -8.23 18.69
N ASP A 204 9.84 -7.15 18.49
CA ASP A 204 11.22 -7.02 18.97
C ASP A 204 11.34 -7.12 20.51
N ALA A 205 10.26 -6.82 21.23
CA ALA A 205 10.21 -6.89 22.69
C ALA A 205 9.79 -8.27 23.23
N GLY A 206 9.45 -9.21 22.35
CA GLY A 206 8.93 -10.54 22.68
C GLY A 206 7.62 -10.86 21.97
N ASP A 207 7.28 -12.16 21.96
CA ASP A 207 6.08 -12.65 21.32
C ASP A 207 4.85 -12.35 22.17
N LEU A 208 3.82 -11.78 21.54
CA LEU A 208 2.52 -11.55 22.17
C LEU A 208 1.56 -12.65 21.72
N GLU A 209 1.04 -13.44 22.67
CA GLU A 209 0.12 -14.54 22.38
C GLU A 209 -1.32 -14.23 22.84
N MET A 210 -2.30 -14.58 22.02
CA MET A 210 -3.71 -14.62 22.38
C MET A 210 -4.33 -15.98 22.07
N LYS A 211 -4.97 -16.58 23.07
CA LYS A 211 -5.66 -17.87 22.97
C LYS A 211 -7.14 -17.70 22.67
N HIS A 212 -7.67 -18.54 21.79
CA HIS A 212 -9.07 -18.56 21.36
C HIS A 212 -9.67 -17.22 20.86
N PRO A 213 -8.94 -16.41 20.08
CA PRO A 213 -9.51 -15.21 19.47
C PRO A 213 -10.46 -15.56 18.32
N LEU A 214 -11.32 -14.59 17.96
CA LEU A 214 -12.13 -14.66 16.75
C LEU A 214 -11.32 -14.11 15.58
N LEU A 215 -11.22 -14.88 14.49
CA LEU A 215 -10.58 -14.44 13.26
C LEU A 215 -11.62 -14.38 12.14
N GLY A 216 -11.89 -13.19 11.64
CA GLY A 216 -12.84 -12.93 10.58
C GLY A 216 -12.32 -13.29 9.20
N VAL A 217 -13.20 -13.85 8.39
CA VAL A 217 -12.92 -14.28 7.02
C VAL A 217 -13.24 -13.14 6.05
N GLN A 218 -12.22 -12.63 5.36
CA GLN A 218 -12.39 -11.72 4.24
C GLN A 218 -12.09 -12.41 2.92
N GLN A 219 -13.06 -12.35 2.00
CA GLN A 219 -12.95 -12.96 0.67
C GLN A 219 -12.05 -12.17 -0.30
N LYS A 220 -11.72 -10.92 0.06
CA LYS A 220 -10.88 -10.03 -0.75
C LYS A 220 -9.56 -9.76 -0.04
N ASP A 221 -8.52 -9.48 -0.82
CA ASP A 221 -7.24 -8.99 -0.30
C ASP A 221 -7.48 -7.70 0.50
N LEU A 222 -6.86 -7.60 1.69
CA LEU A 222 -6.97 -6.42 2.54
C LEU A 222 -6.29 -5.18 1.94
N THR A 223 -5.31 -5.39 1.07
CA THR A 223 -4.62 -4.33 0.33
C THR A 223 -4.23 -4.80 -1.06
N HIS A 224 -4.26 -3.90 -2.05
CA HIS A 224 -3.92 -4.21 -3.44
C HIS A 224 -2.46 -4.63 -3.64
N ASP A 225 -1.56 -4.18 -2.78
CA ASP A 225 -0.12 -4.47 -2.83
C ASP A 225 0.30 -5.68 -1.97
N ARG A 226 -0.66 -6.34 -1.29
CA ARG A 226 -0.44 -7.52 -0.43
C ARG A 226 0.67 -7.35 0.62
N LEU A 227 0.83 -6.13 1.15
CA LEU A 227 1.83 -5.86 2.20
C LEU A 227 1.53 -6.56 3.53
N TYR A 228 0.25 -6.79 3.82
CA TYR A 228 -0.23 -7.50 5.01
C TYR A 228 -1.51 -8.26 4.65
N HIS A 229 -1.76 -9.33 5.41
CA HIS A 229 -2.85 -10.29 5.22
C HIS A 229 -3.74 -10.43 6.45
N MET A 230 -3.41 -9.72 7.52
CA MET A 230 -4.22 -9.65 8.73
C MET A 230 -4.30 -8.22 9.28
N LEU A 231 -5.45 -7.83 9.83
CA LEU A 231 -5.60 -6.67 10.69
C LEU A 231 -5.55 -7.14 12.16
N ILE A 232 -4.50 -6.71 12.86
CA ILE A 232 -4.27 -6.96 14.27
C ILE A 232 -5.11 -5.97 15.07
N HIS A 233 -5.91 -6.49 16.01
CA HIS A 233 -6.71 -5.65 16.90
C HIS A 233 -5.79 -4.89 17.88
N PRO A 234 -5.92 -3.57 18.07
CA PRO A 234 -4.97 -2.73 18.80
C PRO A 234 -4.83 -3.12 20.29
N HIS A 235 -5.90 -3.64 20.91
CA HIS A 235 -5.83 -4.17 22.29
C HIS A 235 -4.81 -5.31 22.47
N MET A 236 -4.43 -6.02 21.40
CA MET A 236 -3.37 -7.03 21.47
C MET A 236 -2.03 -6.41 21.90
N MET A 237 -1.72 -5.23 21.35
CA MET A 237 -0.47 -4.51 21.64
C MET A 237 -0.44 -3.88 23.03
N VAL A 238 -1.62 -3.57 23.59
CA VAL A 238 -1.75 -3.00 24.94
C VAL A 238 -1.66 -4.08 26.01
N LYS A 239 -2.39 -5.20 25.84
CA LYS A 239 -2.39 -6.31 26.81
C LYS A 239 -1.07 -7.08 26.81
N GLY A 240 -0.41 -7.19 25.66
CA GLY A 240 0.88 -7.86 25.54
C GLY A 240 2.03 -7.25 26.34
N LYS A 241 1.94 -5.97 26.72
CA LYS A 241 2.95 -5.29 27.55
C LYS A 241 2.75 -5.50 29.07
N SER A 242 1.68 -6.16 29.49
CA SER A 242 1.34 -6.38 30.91
C SER A 242 1.51 -7.83 31.38
N ALA A 243 2.19 -8.68 30.59
CA ALA A 243 2.53 -10.05 30.97
C ALA A 243 4.01 -10.16 31.32
#